data_AF-A0A7X6TI85-F1
#
_entry.id   AF-A0A7X6TI85-F1
#
_cell.length_a   1.000
_cell.length_b   1.000
_cell.length_c   1.000
_cell.angle_alpha   90.00
_cell.angle_beta   90.00
_cell.angle_gamma   90.00
#
_symmetry.space_group_name_H-M   'P 1'
#
loop_
_entity.id
_entity.type
_entity.pdbx_description
1 polymer ?
#
loop_
_entity_poly.entity_id
_entity_poly.type
_entity_poly.pdbx_seq_one_letter_code
_entity_poly.pdbx_strand_id
1 'polypeptide(L)'
;QIGLVMLIGLSAKNAILIVEFAKMEYDKGRPLLEATLEGAKLRLRPILMTSFAFILGCVPLAIASGAGAVSRQVMGNAVIGGMLAATCIGVFIIPVTYFVVEKLSGGKKTVPPAGDRTTSDHAGGR
;
A
#
# COMPACT_ATOMS: atom_id res chain seq x y z
N GLN A 1 20.38 6.50 -12.18
CA GLN A 1 20.30 6.98 -10.78
C GLN A 1 19.00 7.72 -10.48
N ILE A 2 18.59 8.72 -11.26
CA ILE A 2 17.36 9.51 -11.01
C ILE A 2 16.09 8.64 -10.88
N GLY A 3 15.93 7.61 -11.71
CA GLY A 3 14.77 6.70 -11.64
C GLY A 3 14.66 5.92 -10.33
N LEU A 4 15.79 5.55 -9.71
CA LEU A 4 15.77 4.87 -8.41
C LEU A 4 15.27 5.81 -7.30
N VAL A 5 15.75 7.06 -7.30
CA VAL A 5 15.34 8.09 -6.33
C VAL A 5 13.84 8.37 -6.44
N MET A 6 13.32 8.45 -7.66
CA MET A 6 11.89 8.59 -7.92
C MET A 6 11.08 7.42 -7.36
N LEU A 7 11.53 6.18 -7.59
CA LEU A 7 10.87 4.98 -7.06
C LEU A 7 10.87 4.95 -5.53
N ILE A 8 11.97 5.33 -4.89
CA ILE A 8 12.06 5.44 -3.43
C ILE A 8 11.01 6.45 -2.93
N GLY A 9 10.91 7.62 -3.54
CA GLY A 9 9.93 8.65 -3.17
C GLY A 9 8.48 8.19 -3.32
N LEU A 10 8.13 7.55 -4.45
CA LEU A 10 6.78 7.01 -4.64
C LEU A 10 6.46 5.89 -3.65
N SER A 11 7.41 4.97 -3.43
CA SER A 11 7.25 3.90 -2.44
C SER A 11 7.05 4.45 -1.04
N ALA A 12 7.83 5.47 -0.65
CA ALA A 12 7.71 6.13 0.65
C ALA A 12 6.35 6.80 0.82
N LYS A 13 5.87 7.55 -0.19
CA LYS A 13 4.52 8.15 -0.16
C LYS A 13 3.44 7.08 0.03
N ASN A 14 3.52 5.99 -0.72
CA ASN A 14 2.55 4.91 -0.62
C ASN A 14 2.59 4.24 0.77
N ALA A 15 3.78 4.08 1.35
CA ALA A 15 3.96 3.49 2.68
C ALA A 15 3.45 4.37 3.81
N ILE A 16 3.83 5.66 3.81
CA ILE A 16 3.41 6.63 4.81
C ILE A 16 1.88 6.71 4.85
N LEU A 17 1.21 6.76 3.70
CA LEU A 17 -0.26 6.87 3.64
C LEU A 17 -0.99 5.63 4.17
N ILE A 18 -0.42 4.43 4.05
CA ILE A 18 -0.99 3.20 4.62
C ILE A 18 -0.81 3.24 6.14
N VAL A 19 0.42 3.48 6.61
CA VAL A 19 0.78 3.49 8.03
C VAL A 19 0.03 4.57 8.78
N GLU A 20 -0.06 5.78 8.24
CA GLU A 20 -0.79 6.89 8.84
C GLU A 20 -2.27 6.56 9.00
N PHE A 21 -2.90 5.94 7.99
CA PHE A 21 -4.31 5.57 8.08
C PHE A 21 -4.56 4.42 9.06
N ALA A 22 -3.69 3.41 9.06
CA ALA A 22 -3.74 2.33 10.03
C ALA A 22 -3.54 2.85 11.46
N LYS A 23 -2.63 3.81 11.65
CA LYS A 23 -2.39 4.46 12.94
C LYS A 23 -3.59 5.29 13.39
N MET A 24 -4.19 6.08 12.50
CA MET A 24 -5.41 6.82 12.81
C MET A 24 -6.56 5.90 13.23
N GLU A 25 -6.77 4.77 12.56
CA GLU A 25 -7.82 3.81 12.93
C GLU A 25 -7.51 3.09 14.25
N TYR A 26 -6.23 2.81 14.52
CA TYR A 26 -5.79 2.23 15.78
C TYR A 26 -5.96 3.21 16.96
N ASP A 27 -5.65 4.50 16.75
CA ASP A 27 -5.81 5.55 17.76
C ASP A 27 -7.28 5.85 18.07
N LYS A 28 -8.20 5.57 17.12
CA LYS A 28 -9.65 5.55 17.35
C LYS A 28 -10.13 4.36 18.20
N GLY A 29 -9.22 3.47 18.61
CA GLY A 29 -9.51 2.33 19.47
C GLY A 29 -9.88 1.05 18.73
N ARG A 30 -9.72 0.98 17.40
CA ARG A 30 -9.95 -0.27 16.67
C ARG A 30 -8.83 -1.30 16.97
N PRO A 31 -9.14 -2.61 16.95
CA PRO A 31 -8.13 -3.65 17.06
C PRO A 31 -7.02 -3.48 16.01
N LEU A 32 -5.76 -3.72 16.40
CA LEU A 32 -4.59 -3.53 15.53
C LEU A 32 -4.73 -4.21 14.16
N LEU A 33 -5.26 -5.43 14.13
CA LEU A 33 -5.47 -6.18 12.89
C LEU A 33 -6.52 -5.52 11.98
N GLU A 34 -7.65 -5.09 12.55
CA GLU A 34 -8.71 -4.41 11.81
C GLU A 34 -8.26 -3.04 11.30
N ALA A 35 -7.58 -2.26 12.14
CA ALA A 35 -7.03 -0.95 11.78
C ALA A 35 -6.02 -1.05 10.62
N THR A 36 -5.14 -2.05 10.69
CA THR A 36 -4.14 -2.32 9.64
C THR A 36 -4.79 -2.73 8.33
N LEU A 37 -5.80 -3.61 8.39
CA LEU A 37 -6.51 -4.09 7.20
C LEU A 37 -7.32 -2.97 6.54
N GLU A 38 -7.98 -2.13 7.35
CA GLU A 38 -8.76 -1.00 6.85
C GLU A 38 -7.86 0.05 6.18
N GLY A 39 -6.73 0.39 6.80
CA GLY A 39 -5.73 1.28 6.21
C GLY A 39 -5.19 0.76 4.87
N ALA A 40 -4.93 -0.54 4.77
CA ALA A 40 -4.50 -1.17 3.51
C ALA A 40 -5.59 -1.10 2.41
N LYS A 41 -6.85 -1.42 2.76
CA LYS A 41 -7.98 -1.42 1.81
C LYS A 41 -8.29 -0.04 1.24
N LEU A 42 -8.30 0.98 2.10
CA LEU A 42 -8.61 2.36 1.69
C LEU A 42 -7.57 2.92 0.73
N ARG A 43 -6.33 2.44 0.80
CA ARG A 43 -5.23 2.88 -0.06
C ARG A 43 -5.00 2.01 -1.29
N LEU A 44 -5.52 0.78 -1.32
CA LEU A 44 -5.35 -0.13 -2.47
C LEU A 44 -5.79 0.50 -3.79
N ARG A 45 -6.98 1.11 -3.82
CA ARG A 45 -7.50 1.78 -5.02
C ARG A 45 -6.63 2.98 -5.43
N PRO A 46 -6.32 3.95 -4.53
CA PRO A 46 -5.38 5.03 -4.84
C PRO A 46 -3.99 4.58 -5.31
N ILE A 47 -3.39 3.56 -4.67
CA ILE A 47 -2.05 3.06 -5.01
C ILE A 47 -2.05 2.44 -6.41
N LEU A 48 -3.07 1.65 -6.74
CA LEU A 48 -3.21 1.09 -8.08
C LEU A 48 -3.43 2.20 -9.12
N MET A 49 -4.25 3.20 -8.81
CA MET A 49 -4.50 4.35 -9.69
C MET A 49 -3.20 5.09 -10.03
N THR A 50 -2.40 5.44 -9.03
CA THR A 50 -1.14 6.17 -9.24
C THR A 50 -0.12 5.29 -9.97
N SER A 51 -0.03 4.01 -9.62
CA SER A 51 0.90 3.08 -10.24
C SER A 51 0.60 2.89 -11.72
N PHE A 52 -0.66 2.64 -12.08
CA PHE A 52 -1.06 2.48 -13.47
C PHE A 52 -0.90 3.77 -14.28
N ALA A 53 -1.29 4.91 -13.72
CA ALA A 53 -1.11 6.20 -14.40
C ALA A 53 0.37 6.47 -14.71
N PHE A 54 1.26 6.18 -13.76
CA PHE A 54 2.69 6.42 -13.93
C PHE A 54 3.35 5.43 -14.89
N ILE A 55 2.98 4.14 -14.82
CA ILE A 55 3.45 3.11 -15.75
C ILE A 55 3.06 3.49 -17.18
N LEU A 56 1.78 3.80 -17.42
CA LEU A 56 1.29 4.22 -18.73
C LEU A 56 1.96 5.52 -19.22
N GLY A 57 2.17 6.48 -18.33
CA GLY A 57 2.91 7.71 -18.64
C GLY A 57 4.39 7.49 -18.99
N CYS A 58 4.99 6.40 -18.51
CA CYS A 58 6.38 6.03 -18.82
C CYS A 58 6.53 5.15 -20.07
N VAL A 59 5.44 4.59 -20.61
CA VAL A 59 5.47 3.78 -21.84
C VAL A 59 6.08 4.56 -23.02
N PRO A 60 5.70 5.83 -23.30
CA PRO A 60 6.33 6.60 -24.37
C PRO A 60 7.83 6.83 -24.16
N LEU A 61 8.28 6.98 -22.90
CA LEU A 61 9.70 7.12 -22.56
C LEU A 61 10.47 5.82 -22.81
N ALA A 62 9.86 4.67 -22.52
CA ALA A 62 10.45 3.35 -22.72
C ALA A 62 10.65 3.00 -24.20
N ILE A 63 9.84 3.58 -25.11
CA ILE A 63 9.95 3.38 -26.57
C ILE A 63 10.56 4.59 -27.30
N ALA A 64 10.94 5.65 -26.57
CA ALA A 64 11.43 6.88 -27.16
C ALA A 64 12.72 6.67 -27.95
N SER A 65 12.76 7.18 -29.18
CA SER A 65 13.92 7.17 -30.08
C SER A 65 14.52 8.58 -30.23
N GLY A 66 15.71 8.69 -30.84
CA GLY A 66 16.40 9.97 -31.06
C GLY A 66 17.47 10.35 -30.02
N ALA A 67 17.93 11.61 -30.01
CA ALA A 67 19.03 12.06 -29.15
C ALA A 67 18.69 11.86 -27.66
N GLY A 68 19.52 11.10 -26.93
CA GLY A 68 19.26 10.75 -25.53
C GLY A 68 18.26 9.61 -25.31
N ALA A 69 17.91 8.84 -26.36
CA ALA A 69 16.98 7.71 -26.28
C ALA A 69 17.40 6.69 -25.23
N VAL A 70 18.67 6.28 -25.20
CA VAL A 70 19.19 5.30 -24.24
C VAL A 70 18.89 5.73 -22.80
N SER A 71 19.10 7.01 -22.47
CA SER A 71 18.81 7.53 -21.13
C SER A 71 17.32 7.49 -20.78
N ARG A 72 16.45 7.86 -21.74
CA ARG A 72 14.98 7.82 -21.56
C ARG A 72 14.45 6.40 -21.43
N GLN A 73 14.95 5.48 -22.24
CA GLN A 73 14.56 4.07 -22.22
C GLN A 73 14.99 3.39 -20.93
N VAL A 74 16.24 3.63 -20.47
CA VAL A 74 16.72 3.13 -19.18
C VAL A 74 15.86 3.67 -18.04
N MET A 75 15.51 4.97 -18.05
CA MET A 75 14.60 5.54 -17.07
C MET A 75 13.21 4.90 -17.12
N GLY A 76 12.62 4.79 -18.31
CA GLY A 76 11.28 4.23 -18.52
C GLY A 76 11.19 2.77 -18.05
N ASN A 77 12.13 1.93 -18.46
CA ASN A 77 12.16 0.52 -18.06
C ASN A 77 12.40 0.36 -16.56
N ALA A 78 13.31 1.16 -15.97
CA ALA A 78 13.58 1.10 -14.54
C ALA A 78 12.33 1.48 -13.72
N VAL A 79 11.60 2.51 -14.13
CA VAL A 79 10.40 2.97 -13.44
C VAL A 79 9.25 1.98 -13.60
N ILE A 80 9.00 1.47 -14.81
CA ILE A 80 7.91 0.51 -15.06
C ILE A 80 8.12 -0.76 -14.22
N GLY A 81 9.31 -1.35 -14.29
CA GLY A 81 9.63 -2.56 -13.51
C GLY A 81 9.64 -2.29 -12.01
N GLY A 82 10.27 -1.19 -11.60
CA GLY A 82 10.37 -0.82 -10.19
C GLY A 82 9.03 -0.50 -9.55
N MET A 83 8.11 0.13 -10.28
CA MET A 83 6.79 0.47 -9.77
C MET A 83 5.89 -0.76 -9.67
N LEU A 84 5.94 -1.66 -10.66
CA LEU A 84 5.24 -2.94 -10.57
C LEU A 84 5.72 -3.73 -9.34
N ALA A 85 7.03 -3.84 -9.17
CA ALA A 85 7.62 -4.53 -8.01
C ALA A 85 7.24 -3.84 -6.69
N ALA A 86 7.39 -2.51 -6.59
CA ALA A 86 7.09 -1.76 -5.37
C ALA A 86 5.61 -1.83 -5.00
N THR A 87 4.70 -1.81 -5.98
CA THR A 87 3.27 -1.90 -5.73
C THR A 87 2.85 -3.31 -5.35
N CYS A 88 3.31 -4.34 -6.08
CA CYS A 88 3.00 -5.73 -5.74
C CYS A 88 3.56 -6.12 -4.37
N ILE A 89 4.80 -5.75 -4.06
CA ILE A 89 5.44 -6.12 -2.80
C ILE A 89 4.99 -5.20 -1.67
N GLY A 90 4.97 -3.89 -1.89
CA GLY A 90 4.67 -2.89 -0.86
C GLY A 90 3.26 -3.02 -0.30
N VAL A 91 2.25 -3.29 -1.14
CA VAL A 91 0.86 -3.45 -0.69
C VAL A 91 0.72 -4.54 0.38
N PHE A 92 1.53 -5.62 0.30
CA PHE A 92 1.50 -6.69 1.32
C PHE A 92 2.52 -6.47 2.44
N ILE A 93 3.72 -6.02 2.12
CA ILE A 93 4.80 -5.88 3.11
C ILE A 93 4.54 -4.72 4.07
N ILE A 94 3.98 -3.60 3.61
CA ILE A 94 3.79 -2.41 4.44
C ILE A 94 2.80 -2.67 5.59
N PRO A 95 1.59 -3.23 5.36
CA PRO A 95 0.66 -3.56 6.45
C PRO A 95 1.24 -4.57 7.43
N VAL A 96 1.94 -5.61 6.92
CA VAL A 96 2.56 -6.64 7.77
C VAL A 96 3.65 -6.03 8.65
N THR A 97 4.50 -5.19 8.07
CA THR A 97 5.57 -4.50 8.80
C THR A 97 4.98 -3.62 9.90
N TYR A 98 3.93 -2.84 9.61
CA TYR A 98 3.23 -2.04 10.61
C TYR A 98 2.68 -2.91 11.76
N PHE A 99 1.98 -4.00 11.44
CA PHE A 99 1.41 -4.91 12.43
C PHE A 99 2.49 -5.52 13.34
N VAL A 100 3.61 -5.98 12.76
CA VAL A 100 4.72 -6.58 13.51
C VAL A 100 5.40 -5.55 14.40
N VAL A 101 5.68 -4.35 13.88
CA VAL A 101 6.32 -3.28 14.65
C VAL A 101 5.45 -2.85 15.83
N GLU A 102 4.15 -2.62 15.61
CA GLU A 102 3.25 -2.20 16.69
C GLU A 102 3.05 -3.31 17.74
N LYS A 103 3.03 -4.58 17.31
CA LYS A 103 2.98 -5.73 18.21
C LYS A 103 4.25 -5.86 19.06
N LEU A 104 5.43 -5.65 18.48
CA LEU A 104 6.72 -5.71 19.18
C LEU A 104 6.97 -4.50 20.07
N SER A 105 6.46 -3.32 19.69
CA SER A 105 6.54 -2.09 20.48
C SER A 105 5.72 -2.14 21.78
N GLY A 106 5.00 -3.23 22.04
CA GLY A 106 4.29 -3.45 23.29
C GLY A 106 3.00 -2.63 23.36
N GLY A 107 2.20 -2.65 22.29
CA GLY A 107 0.89 -2.01 22.21
C GLY A 107 -0.02 -2.37 23.39
N LYS A 108 0.09 -1.61 24.47
CA LYS A 108 -0.87 -1.57 25.58
C LYS A 108 -2.18 -1.00 25.03
N LYS A 109 -3.04 -1.90 24.52
CA LYS A 109 -4.50 -1.87 24.48
C LYS A 109 -4.99 -3.03 23.60
N THR A 110 -4.87 -4.24 24.12
CA THR A 110 -5.67 -5.37 23.65
C THR A 110 -7.14 -5.08 23.97
N VAL A 111 -7.85 -4.46 23.04
CA VAL A 111 -9.32 -4.51 23.04
C VAL A 111 -9.72 -5.94 22.61
N PRO A 112 -10.59 -6.64 23.36
CA PRO A 112 -10.98 -8.03 23.09
C PRO A 112 -11.50 -8.23 21.65
N PRO A 113 -11.32 -9.42 21.07
CA PRO A 113 -11.80 -9.72 19.71
C PRO A 113 -13.30 -9.45 19.62
N ALA A 114 -13.70 -8.60 18.67
CA ALA A 114 -15.10 -8.38 18.33
C ALA A 114 -15.72 -9.72 17.94
N GLY A 115 -16.60 -10.20 18.81
CA GLY A 115 -17.31 -11.46 18.64
C GLY A 115 -18.05 -11.51 17.31
N ASP A 116 -17.94 -12.68 16.69
CA ASP A 116 -19.00 -13.40 16.01
C ASP A 116 -20.29 -12.59 15.75
N ARG A 117 -20.43 -12.08 14.52
CA ARG A 117 -21.69 -11.55 13.97
C ARG A 117 -22.27 -12.50 12.94
N THR A 118 -22.29 -13.81 13.20
CA THR A 118 -22.89 -14.78 12.26
C THR A 118 -24.02 -15.63 12.85
N THR A 119 -24.47 -15.39 14.09
CA THR A 119 -25.61 -16.15 14.66
C THR A 119 -26.75 -15.25 15.15
N SER A 120 -27.37 -14.47 14.27
CA SER A 120 -28.64 -13.78 14.60
C SER A 120 -29.43 -13.45 13.32
N ASP A 121 -29.69 -14.44 12.48
CA ASP A 121 -30.78 -14.35 11.50
C ASP A 121 -31.25 -15.77 11.18
N HIS A 122 -32.54 -16.05 11.38
CA HIS A 122 -33.24 -17.35 11.27
C HIS A 122 -33.57 -18.12 12.57
N ALA A 123 -34.17 -17.43 13.55
CA ALA A 123 -35.12 -18.06 14.47
C ALA A 123 -36.24 -17.06 14.81
N GLY A 124 -37.28 -16.98 13.97
CA GLY A 124 -38.39 -16.06 14.17
C GLY A 124 -39.41 -16.14 13.04
N GLY A 125 -40.14 -17.25 12.97
CA GLY A 125 -41.16 -17.51 11.96
C GLY A 125 -42.13 -18.60 12.41
N ARG A 126 -42.74 -18.40 13.58
CA ARG A 126 -44.03 -18.97 13.97
C ARG A 126 -44.82 -17.87 14.65
#